data_AF-A0A1G0ENA2-F1
#
_entry.id   AF-A0A1G0ENA2-F1
#
_cell.length_a   1.000
_cell.length_b   1.000
_cell.length_c   1.000
_cell.angle_alpha   90.00
_cell.angle_beta   90.00
_cell.angle_gamma   90.00
#
_symmetry.space_group_name_H-M   'P 1'
#
loop_
_entity.id
_entity.type
_entity.pdbx_description
1 polymer ?
#
loop_
_entity_poly.entity_id
_entity_poly.type
_entity_poly.pdbx_seq_one_letter_code
_entity_poly.pdbx_strand_id
1 'polypeptide(L)' 'MAIVKKKAAAEATAKAFIAGAPDAQKTIKRAGKKAIITVSIGPEMLAKVDAWAAERNMSRAAAISFAISNLN' A
#
# COMPACT_ATOMS: atom_id res chain seq x y z
N MET A 1 17.03 9.58 42.31
CA MET A 1 16.22 9.92 41.12
C MET A 1 16.97 9.38 39.91
N ALA A 2 16.59 8.21 39.39
CA ALA A 2 17.34 7.51 38.34
C ALA A 2 16.77 7.87 36.96
N ILE A 3 17.62 8.40 36.07
CA ILE A 3 17.25 8.77 34.70
C ILE A 3 17.41 7.52 33.82
N VAL A 4 16.31 6.82 33.55
CA VAL A 4 16.31 5.63 32.70
C VAL A 4 16.47 6.08 31.23
N LYS A 5 17.60 5.73 30.62
CA LYS A 5 17.94 6.08 29.22
C LYS A 5 17.02 5.32 28.25
N LYS A 6 16.07 6.03 27.61
CA LYS A 6 15.10 5.48 26.65
C LYS A 6 15.75 5.21 25.28
N LYS A 7 16.70 4.27 25.21
CA LYS A 7 17.49 3.95 24.01
C LYS A 7 16.65 3.44 22.83
N ALA A 8 15.59 2.66 23.10
CA ALA A 8 14.75 2.05 22.07
C ALA A 8 13.94 3.05 21.24
N ALA A 9 13.58 4.20 21.81
CA ALA A 9 12.83 5.23 21.09
C ALA A 9 13.69 5.93 20.03
N ALA A 10 14.97 6.18 20.34
CA ALA A 10 15.89 6.86 19.44
C ALA A 10 16.22 6.03 18.17
N GLU A 11 16.37 4.72 18.31
CA GLU A 11 16.64 3.82 17.18
C GLU A 11 15.44 3.69 16.22
N ALA A 12 14.22 3.70 16.75
CA ALA A 12 13.00 3.68 15.93
C ALA A 12 12.82 4.97 15.12
N THR A 13 13.10 6.13 15.74
CA THR A 13 13.06 7.43 15.05
C THR A 13 14.13 7.53 13.97
N ALA A 14 15.35 7.05 14.24
CA ALA A 14 16.44 7.05 13.26
C ALA A 14 16.10 6.18 12.03
N LYS A 15 15.54 4.98 12.23
CA LYS A 15 15.11 4.12 11.12
C LYS A 15 13.98 4.73 10.29
N ALA A 16 13.02 5.40 10.92
CA ALA A 16 11.94 6.10 10.22
C ALA A 16 12.46 7.29 9.39
N PHE A 17 13.46 8.02 9.91
CA PHE A 17 14.12 9.11 9.17
C PHE A 17 14.89 8.59 7.95
N ILE A 18 15.71 7.54 8.12
CA ILE A 18 16.48 6.94 7.02
C ILE A 18 15.56 6.36 5.94
N ALA A 19 14.45 5.74 6.32
CA ALA A 19 13.46 5.21 5.37
C ALA A 19 12.70 6.30 4.58
N GLY A 20 12.77 7.57 5.01
CA GLY A 20 12.16 8.71 4.33
C GLY A 20 13.05 9.36 3.27
N ALA A 21 14.31 8.95 3.17
CA ALA A 21 15.24 9.50 2.21
C ALA A 21 14.84 9.13 0.76
N PRO A 22 15.05 10.00 -0.23
CA PRO A 22 14.62 9.77 -1.62
C PRO A 22 15.33 8.58 -2.29
N ASP A 23 16.51 8.21 -1.81
CA ASP A 23 17.35 7.08 -2.20
C ASP A 23 17.07 5.80 -1.39
N ALA A 24 16.27 5.89 -0.32
CA ALA A 24 15.93 4.73 0.47
C ALA A 24 15.12 3.72 -0.34
N GLN A 25 15.47 2.44 -0.21
CA GLN A 25 14.75 1.35 -0.84
C GLN A 25 13.29 1.38 -0.39
N LYS A 26 12.36 1.71 -1.30
CA LYS A 26 10.93 1.85 -0.98
C LYS A 26 10.38 0.50 -0.54
N THR A 27 10.18 0.35 0.76
CA THR A 27 9.53 -0.84 1.32
C THR A 27 8.08 -0.88 0.87
N ILE A 28 7.67 -1.98 0.25
CA ILE A 28 6.27 -2.16 -0.19
C ILE A 28 5.37 -2.08 1.05
N LYS A 29 4.46 -1.11 1.08
CA LYS A 29 3.43 -1.03 2.12
C LYS A 29 2.53 -2.26 2.03
N ARG A 30 2.21 -2.88 3.16
CA ARG A 30 1.38 -4.09 3.21
C ARG A 30 0.19 -3.91 4.15
N ALA A 31 -0.94 -4.50 3.78
CA ALA A 31 -2.10 -4.74 4.64
C ALA A 31 -2.21 -6.25 4.85
N GLY A 32 -1.67 -6.74 5.98
CA GLY A 32 -1.53 -8.18 6.23
C GLY A 32 -0.66 -8.85 5.15
N LYS A 33 -1.21 -9.84 4.45
CA LYS A 33 -0.52 -10.57 3.37
C LYS A 33 -0.56 -9.86 2.01
N LYS A 34 -1.31 -8.76 1.87
CA LYS A 34 -1.49 -8.05 0.60
C LYS A 34 -0.57 -6.83 0.50
N ALA A 35 0.00 -6.59 -0.67
CA ALA A 35 0.72 -5.36 -0.99
C ALA A 35 -0.28 -4.23 -1.31
N ILE A 36 0.02 -3.01 -0.85
CA ILE A 36 -0.69 -1.79 -1.22
C ILE A 36 0.11 -1.14 -2.34
N ILE A 37 -0.56 -0.92 -3.46
CA ILE A 37 0.02 -0.26 -4.63
C ILE A 37 -0.78 1.01 -4.96
N THR A 38 -0.09 2.01 -5.47
CA THR A 38 -0.69 3.18 -6.12
C THR A 38 -0.56 2.98 -7.61
N VAL A 39 -1.66 3.15 -8.34
CA VAL A 39 -1.69 2.97 -9.80
C VAL A 39 -2.31 4.22 -10.43
N SER A 40 -1.73 4.70 -11.51
CA SER A 40 -2.29 5.76 -12.34
C SER A 40 -3.16 5.12 -13.43
N ILE A 41 -4.45 5.47 -13.47
CA ILE A 41 -5.43 4.94 -14.44
C ILE A 41 -6.27 6.11 -14.95
N GLY A 42 -6.65 6.08 -16.23
CA GLY A 42 -7.54 7.07 -16.83
C GLY A 42 -8.91 7.11 -16.13
N PRO A 43 -9.54 8.29 -15.96
CA PRO A 43 -10.80 8.41 -15.23
C PRO A 43 -11.93 7.62 -15.88
N GLU A 44 -11.98 7.56 -17.21
CA GLU A 44 -12.97 6.77 -17.95
C GLU A 44 -12.82 5.26 -17.72
N MET A 45 -11.58 4.78 -17.60
CA MET A 45 -11.34 3.37 -17.31
C MET A 45 -11.68 3.04 -15.86
N LEU A 46 -11.34 3.93 -14.92
CA LEU A 46 -11.70 3.75 -13.51
C LEU A 46 -13.22 3.63 -13.34
N ALA A 47 -13.99 4.49 -14.01
CA ALA A 47 -15.46 4.42 -13.99
C ALA A 47 -15.99 3.08 -14.52
N LYS A 48 -15.38 2.53 -15.59
CA LYS A 48 -15.74 1.21 -16.12
C LYS A 48 -15.44 0.08 -15.13
N VAL A 49 -14.28 0.13 -14.44
CA VAL A 49 -13.97 -0.86 -13.38
C VAL A 49 -15.01 -0.81 -12.28
N ASP A 50 -15.38 0.39 -11.83
CA ASP A 50 -16.33 0.56 -10.72
C ASP A 50 -17.73 0.09 -11.08
N ALA A 51 -18.22 0.40 -12.27
CA ALA A 51 -19.51 -0.09 -12.76
C ALA A 51 -19.54 -1.63 -12.81
N TRP A 52 -18.51 -2.24 -13.41
CA TRP A 52 -18.38 -3.69 -13.49
C TRP A 52 -18.27 -4.36 -12.11
N ALA A 53 -17.58 -3.71 -11.17
CA ALA A 53 -17.44 -4.20 -9.80
C ALA A 53 -18.76 -4.12 -9.03
N ALA A 54 -19.53 -3.04 -9.20
CA ALA A 54 -20.82 -2.85 -8.57
C ALA A 54 -21.84 -3.90 -9.02
N GLU A 55 -21.91 -4.22 -10.32
CA GLU A 55 -22.77 -5.27 -10.87
C GLU A 55 -22.50 -6.65 -10.23
N ARG A 56 -21.26 -6.90 -9.80
CA ARG A 56 -20.80 -8.18 -9.24
C ARG A 56 -20.70 -8.19 -7.72
N ASN A 57 -21.14 -7.12 -7.04
CA ASN A 57 -20.95 -6.93 -5.59
C ASN A 57 -19.49 -7.12 -5.15
N MET A 58 -18.55 -6.67 -5.98
CA MET A 58 -17.11 -6.76 -5.71
C MET A 58 -16.54 -5.41 -5.28
N SER A 59 -15.55 -5.43 -4.39
CA SER A 59 -14.72 -4.24 -4.17
C SER A 59 -13.84 -3.96 -5.39
N ARG A 60 -13.48 -2.68 -5.62
CA ARG A 60 -12.57 -2.28 -6.70
C ARG A 60 -11.27 -3.09 -6.73
N ALA A 61 -10.67 -3.33 -5.56
CA ALA A 61 -9.44 -4.13 -5.45
C ALA A 61 -9.66 -5.60 -5.86
N ALA A 62 -10.81 -6.17 -5.53
CA ALA A 62 -11.18 -7.54 -5.94
C ALA A 62 -11.43 -7.61 -7.45
N ALA A 63 -12.08 -6.61 -8.04
CA ALA A 63 -12.31 -6.54 -9.48
C ALA A 63 -11.00 -6.48 -10.27
N ILE A 64 -10.06 -5.62 -9.85
CA ILE A 64 -8.72 -5.53 -10.46
C ILE A 64 -7.97 -6.86 -10.31
N SER A 65 -8.01 -7.46 -9.12
CA SER A 65 -7.35 -8.74 -8.87
C SER A 65 -7.92 -9.87 -9.74
N PHE A 66 -9.25 -9.90 -9.90
CA PHE A 66 -9.93 -10.87 -10.78
C PHE A 66 -9.53 -10.68 -12.24
N ALA A 67 -9.52 -9.44 -12.73
CA ALA A 67 -9.12 -9.16 -14.11
C ALA A 67 -7.69 -9.64 -14.40
N ILE A 68 -6.75 -9.39 -13.48
CA ILE A 68 -5.36 -9.85 -13.61
C ILE A 68 -5.28 -11.38 -13.62
N SER A 69 -6.02 -12.07 -12.73
CA SER A 69 -6.02 -13.53 -12.69
C SER A 69 -6.60 -14.19 -13.96
N ASN A 70 -7.36 -13.46 -14.77
CA ASN A 70 -7.93 -13.95 -16.03
C ASN A 70 -7.16 -13.47 -17.27
N LEU A 71 -6.14 -12.61 -17.12
CA LEU A 71 -5.17 -12.34 -18.18
C LEU A 71 -4.22 -13.55 -18.26
N ASN A 72 -4.63 -14.57 -19.01
CA ASN A 72 -3.82 -15.75 -19.25
C ASN A 72 -3.16 -15.70 -20.62
#